data_AF-A0A7W0WUP4-F1
#
_entry.id   AF-A0A7W0WUP4-F1
#
_cell.length_a   1.000
_cell.length_b   1.000
_cell.length_c   1.000
_cell.angle_alpha   90.00
_cell.angle_beta   90.00
_cell.angle_gamma   90.00
#
_symmetry.space_group_name_H-M   'P 1'
#
loop_
_entity.id
_entity.type
_entity.pdbx_description
1 polymer ?
#
loop_
_entity_poly.entity_id
_entity_poly.type
_entity_poly.pdbx_seq_one_letter_code
_entity_poly.pdbx_strand_id
1 'polypeptide(L)'
;MKPVPTWFHFASYVMAALLAVCVALQYNDPDPARWMLMYGAATIVAALLPARKQLVPAGFLVAAVALAWAAYLLYAVWGRMEVGDLAGKMSEKGGAVEQGRE
;
A
#
# COMPACT_ATOMS: atom_id res chain seq x y z
N MET A 1 9.91 -28.41 -11.96
CA MET A 1 10.02 -27.16 -11.15
C MET A 1 9.55 -27.48 -9.74
N LYS A 2 10.23 -27.00 -8.69
CA LYS A 2 9.78 -27.25 -7.31
C LYS A 2 8.40 -26.60 -7.07
N PRO A 3 7.49 -27.26 -6.34
CA PRO A 3 6.22 -26.67 -5.93
C PRO A 3 6.49 -25.44 -5.07
N VAL A 4 5.60 -24.45 -5.15
CA VAL A 4 5.67 -23.27 -4.31
C VAL A 4 5.31 -23.68 -2.88
N PRO A 5 6.06 -23.28 -1.84
CA PRO A 5 5.76 -23.67 -0.47
C PRO A 5 4.39 -23.15 0.00
N THR A 6 3.67 -23.93 0.80
CA THR A 6 2.33 -23.54 1.32
C THR A 6 2.35 -22.24 2.12
N TRP A 7 3.43 -21.98 2.88
CA TRP A 7 3.58 -20.73 3.62
C TRP A 7 3.59 -19.50 2.70
N PHE A 8 4.14 -19.63 1.48
CA PHE A 8 4.19 -18.53 0.52
C PHE A 8 2.80 -18.22 -0.04
N HIS A 9 1.99 -19.25 -0.31
CA HIS A 9 0.59 -19.06 -0.68
C HIS A 9 -0.16 -18.30 0.42
N PHE A 10 -0.01 -18.75 1.68
CA PHE A 10 -0.66 -18.12 2.81
C PHE A 10 -0.25 -16.65 2.95
N ALA A 11 1.05 -16.34 2.95
CA ALA A 11 1.55 -14.97 3.04
C ALA A 11 1.05 -14.09 1.88
N SER A 12 1.00 -14.63 0.66
CA SER A 12 0.55 -13.89 -0.52
C SER A 12 -0.93 -13.54 -0.46
N TYR A 13 -1.78 -14.47 0.02
CA TYR A 13 -3.21 -14.22 0.17
C TYR A 13 -3.53 -13.28 1.33
N VAL A 14 -2.82 -13.40 2.45
CA VAL A 14 -2.92 -12.44 3.55
C VAL A 14 -2.54 -11.05 3.05
N MET A 15 -1.43 -10.93 2.32
CA MET A 15 -1.00 -9.65 1.75
C MET A 15 -2.02 -9.09 0.75
N ALA A 16 -2.58 -9.93 -0.12
CA ALA A 16 -3.63 -9.51 -1.05
C ALA A 16 -4.87 -8.98 -0.32
N ALA A 17 -5.31 -9.66 0.75
CA ALA A 17 -6.44 -9.21 1.55
C ALA A 17 -6.17 -7.86 2.24
N LEU A 18 -4.99 -7.70 2.84
CA LEU A 18 -4.59 -6.44 3.47
C LEU A 18 -4.54 -5.28 2.46
N LEU A 19 -3.95 -5.50 1.29
CA LEU A 19 -3.89 -4.49 0.24
C LEU A 19 -5.26 -4.15 -0.34
N ALA A 20 -6.16 -5.13 -0.46
CA ALA A 20 -7.55 -4.89 -0.87
C ALA A 20 -8.29 -4.02 0.17
N VAL A 21 -8.06 -4.24 1.46
CA VAL A 21 -8.57 -3.36 2.52
C VAL A 21 -7.99 -1.96 2.36
N CYS A 22 -6.68 -1.80 2.11
CA CYS A 22 -6.09 -0.49 1.84
C CYS A 22 -6.78 0.22 0.66
N VAL A 23 -7.01 -0.45 -0.47
CA VAL A 23 -7.77 0.12 -1.61
C VAL A 23 -9.16 0.59 -1.18
N ALA A 24 -9.87 -0.21 -0.39
CA ALA A 24 -11.20 0.14 0.09
C ALA A 24 -11.18 1.35 1.05
N LEU A 25 -10.16 1.46 1.90
CA LEU A 25 -10.03 2.61 2.80
C LEU A 25 -9.74 3.91 2.06
N GLN A 26 -9.05 3.85 0.91
CA GLN A 26 -8.74 5.04 0.11
C GLN A 26 -9.96 5.78 -0.41
N TYR A 27 -11.17 5.19 -0.42
CA TYR A 27 -12.39 5.94 -0.80
C TYR A 27 -12.65 7.15 0.13
N ASN A 28 -12.04 7.17 1.31
CA ASN A 28 -12.14 8.26 2.28
C ASN A 28 -11.07 9.35 2.09
N ASP A 29 -10.12 9.17 1.18
CA ASP A 29 -8.97 10.09 1.02
C ASP A 29 -9.22 11.17 -0.05
N PRO A 30 -8.65 12.38 0.12
CA PRO A 30 -8.80 13.48 -0.84
C PRO A 30 -8.03 13.28 -2.17
N ASP A 31 -6.97 12.43 -2.21
CA ASP A 31 -6.28 12.03 -3.45
C ASP A 31 -6.19 10.49 -3.53
N PRO A 32 -7.29 9.80 -3.88
CA PRO A 32 -7.36 8.34 -3.76
C PRO A 32 -6.74 7.60 -4.94
N ALA A 33 -6.77 8.18 -6.14
CA ALA A 33 -6.57 7.46 -7.39
C ALA A 33 -5.19 6.81 -7.51
N ARG A 34 -4.12 7.54 -7.15
CA ARG A 34 -2.74 7.05 -7.24
C ARG A 34 -2.49 5.89 -6.28
N TRP A 35 -3.00 5.99 -5.06
CA TRP A 35 -2.86 4.98 -4.02
C TRP A 35 -3.71 3.75 -4.30
N MET A 36 -4.96 3.93 -4.75
CA MET A 36 -5.80 2.83 -5.20
C MET A 36 -5.17 2.05 -6.36
N LEU A 37 -4.55 2.75 -7.32
CA LEU A 37 -3.86 2.10 -8.44
C LEU A 37 -2.66 1.27 -7.95
N MET A 38 -1.84 1.83 -7.06
CA MET A 38 -0.67 1.15 -6.49
C MET A 38 -1.08 -0.09 -5.68
N TYR A 39 -1.98 0.08 -4.71
CA TYR A 39 -2.45 -1.01 -3.85
C TYR A 39 -3.25 -2.04 -4.64
N GLY A 40 -4.05 -1.61 -5.62
CA GLY A 40 -4.81 -2.49 -6.51
C GLY A 40 -3.90 -3.36 -7.37
N ALA A 41 -2.88 -2.77 -8.00
CA ALA A 41 -1.87 -3.52 -8.75
C ALA A 41 -1.12 -4.53 -7.86
N ALA A 42 -0.71 -4.10 -6.66
CA ALA A 42 -0.06 -4.97 -5.68
C ALA A 42 -0.99 -6.11 -5.21
N THR A 43 -2.28 -5.83 -5.01
CA THR A 43 -3.31 -6.82 -4.65
C THR A 43 -3.43 -7.91 -5.70
N ILE A 44 -3.56 -7.51 -6.98
CA ILE A 44 -3.69 -8.44 -8.11
C ILE A 44 -2.44 -9.32 -8.23
N VAL A 45 -1.25 -8.72 -8.13
CA VAL A 45 0.00 -9.49 -8.18
C VAL A 45 0.06 -10.47 -7.00
N ALA A 46 -0.16 -10.02 -5.77
CA ALA A 46 -0.12 -10.89 -4.59
C ALA A 46 -1.13 -12.05 -4.67
N ALA A 47 -2.34 -11.80 -5.18
CA ALA A 47 -3.36 -12.85 -5.33
C ALA A 47 -2.98 -13.90 -6.40
N LEU A 48 -2.33 -13.49 -7.49
CA LEU A 48 -2.06 -14.37 -8.64
C LEU A 48 -0.67 -15.01 -8.61
N LEU A 49 0.31 -14.41 -7.95
CA LEU A 49 1.71 -14.83 -7.96
C LEU A 49 1.93 -16.30 -7.52
N PRO A 50 1.24 -16.84 -6.51
CA PRO A 50 1.41 -18.25 -6.12
C PRO A 50 1.02 -19.24 -7.23
N ALA A 51 0.04 -18.88 -8.06
CA ALA A 51 -0.42 -19.70 -9.18
C ALA A 51 0.28 -19.37 -10.51
N ARG A 52 0.87 -18.17 -10.64
CA ARG A 52 1.40 -17.62 -11.89
C ARG A 52 2.80 -17.03 -11.70
N LYS A 53 3.81 -17.90 -11.70
CA LYS A 53 5.23 -17.52 -11.53
C LYS A 53 5.73 -16.52 -12.59
N GLN A 54 5.09 -16.48 -13.76
CA GLN A 54 5.37 -15.48 -14.80
C GLN A 54 5.05 -14.03 -14.37
N LEU A 55 4.34 -13.83 -13.26
CA LEU A 55 4.06 -12.51 -12.69
C LEU A 55 5.18 -11.99 -11.77
N VAL A 56 6.24 -12.75 -11.53
CA VAL A 56 7.40 -12.28 -10.75
C VAL A 56 7.95 -10.93 -11.25
N PRO A 57 8.15 -10.71 -12.56
CA PRO A 57 8.58 -9.40 -13.07
C PRO A 57 7.58 -8.28 -12.78
N ALA A 58 6.27 -8.57 -12.84
CA ALA A 58 5.24 -7.59 -12.49
C ALA A 58 5.31 -7.21 -11.01
N GLY A 59 5.60 -8.16 -10.12
CA GLY A 59 5.84 -7.89 -8.69
C GLY A 59 7.04 -6.98 -8.47
N PHE A 60 8.16 -7.25 -9.15
CA PHE A 60 9.33 -6.36 -9.10
C PHE A 60 9.05 -4.97 -9.66
N LEU A 61 8.26 -4.87 -10.73
CA LEU A 61 7.87 -3.58 -11.29
C LEU A 61 7.03 -2.77 -10.29
N VAL A 62 6.02 -3.37 -9.68
CA VAL A 62 5.19 -2.71 -8.65
C VAL A 62 6.07 -2.25 -7.48
N ALA A 63 6.97 -3.11 -7.00
CA ALA A 63 7.90 -2.75 -5.93
C ALA A 63 8.84 -1.60 -6.31
N ALA A 64 9.38 -1.60 -7.52
CA ALA A 64 10.26 -0.54 -8.02
C ALA A 64 9.53 0.80 -8.13
N VAL A 65 8.30 0.79 -8.65
CA VAL A 65 7.46 2.00 -8.75
C VAL A 65 7.10 2.52 -7.35
N ALA A 66 6.73 1.64 -6.42
CA ALA A 66 6.46 2.02 -5.04
C ALA A 66 7.69 2.63 -4.35
N LEU A 67 8.87 2.04 -4.53
CA LEU A 67 10.13 2.55 -3.96
C LEU A 67 10.52 3.91 -4.57
N ALA A 68 10.43 4.06 -5.89
CA ALA A 68 10.71 5.32 -6.56
C ALA A 68 9.75 6.42 -6.09
N TRP A 69 8.46 6.09 -5.92
CA TRP A 69 7.47 7.01 -5.41
C TRP A 69 7.73 7.40 -3.95
N ALA A 70 8.07 6.43 -3.10
CA ALA A 70 8.45 6.69 -1.71
C ALA A 70 9.69 7.60 -1.62
N ALA A 71 10.70 7.37 -2.44
CA ALA A 71 11.89 8.23 -2.52
C ALA A 71 11.55 9.65 -2.99
N TYR A 72 10.67 9.78 -3.99
CA TYR A 72 10.18 11.07 -4.46
C TYR A 72 9.43 11.84 -3.37
N LEU A 73 8.49 11.18 -2.67
CA LEU A 73 7.75 11.78 -1.57
C LEU A 73 8.69 12.22 -0.45
N LEU A 74 9.63 11.36 -0.06
CA LEU A 74 10.64 11.67 0.94
C LEU A 74 11.45 12.90 0.55
N TYR A 75 11.95 12.95 -0.70
CA TYR A 75 12.69 14.10 -1.21
C TYR A 75 11.84 15.38 -1.21
N ALA A 76 10.56 15.30 -1.60
CA ALA A 76 9.67 16.44 -1.67
C ALA A 76 9.37 17.08 -0.30
N VAL A 77 9.40 16.28 0.77
CA VAL A 77 9.20 16.76 2.16
C VAL A 77 10.50 16.96 2.92
N TRP A 78 11.63 16.51 2.37
CA TRP A 78 12.93 16.56 3.02
C TRP A 78 13.31 17.99 3.39
N GLY A 79 13.58 18.24 4.68
CA GLY A 79 13.94 19.56 5.20
C GLY A 79 12.79 20.58 5.23
N ARG A 80 11.56 20.20 4.89
CA ARG A 80 10.36 21.06 4.94
C ARG A 80 9.45 20.76 6.13
N MET A 81 9.68 19.66 6.85
CA MET A 81 8.92 19.27 8.04
C MET A 81 9.86 18.64 9.08
N GLU A 82 9.71 19.00 10.34
CA GLU A 82 10.28 18.21 11.43
C GLU A 82 9.47 16.92 11.60
N VAL A 83 10.13 15.80 11.86
CA VAL A 83 9.47 14.50 12.05
C VAL A 83 8.46 14.54 13.21
N GLY A 84 8.68 15.42 14.20
CA GLY A 84 7.76 15.66 15.31
C GLY A 84 6.39 16.23 14.89
N ASP A 85 6.34 17.06 13.85
CA ASP A 85 5.09 17.65 13.36
C ASP A 85 4.18 16.63 12.66
N LEU A 86 4.77 15.59 12.05
CA LEU A 86 4.02 14.48 11.44
C LEU A 86 3.32 13.62 12.50
N ALA A 87 4.00 13.36 13.63
CA ALA A 87 3.42 12.64 14.76
C ALA A 87 2.33 13.47 15.47
N GLY A 88 2.52 14.79 15.56
CA GLY A 88 1.52 15.72 16.12
C GLY A 88 0.22 15.74 15.31
N LYS A 89 0.31 15.80 13.97
CA LYS A 89 -0.86 15.78 13.07
C LYS A 89 -1.60 14.44 13.04
N MET A 90 -0.92 13.31 13.24
CA MET A 90 -1.59 12.02 13.43
C MET A 90 -2.41 11.97 14.74
N SER A 91 -2.10 12.83 15.72
CA SER A 91 -2.78 12.92 17.01
C SER A 91 -3.82 14.05 17.08
N GLU A 92 -4.02 14.83 16.01
CA GLU A 92 -5.05 15.88 15.98
C GLU A 92 -6.45 15.24 16.03
N LYS A 93 -7.11 15.43 17.17
CA LYS A 93 -8.54 15.16 17.35
C LYS A 93 -9.34 16.03 16.36
N GLY A 94 -10.16 15.40 15.52
CA GLY A 94 -11.05 16.10 14.58
C GLY A 94 -11.13 15.50 13.16
N GLY A 95 -10.41 14.41 12.87
CA GLY A 95 -10.57 13.67 11.61
C GLY A 95 -11.96 13.02 11.48
N ALA A 96 -12.30 12.48 10.30
CA ALA A 96 -13.62 11.90 9.96
C ALA A 96 -14.22 10.92 11.00
N VAL A 97 -13.39 10.37 11.89
CA VAL A 97 -13.79 9.56 13.06
C VAL A 97 -14.56 10.35 14.12
N GLU A 98 -14.26 11.64 14.33
CA GLU A 98 -15.01 12.53 15.24
C GLU A 98 -16.32 13.02 14.60
N GLN A 99 -16.33 13.29 13.29
CA GLN A 99 -17.55 13.70 12.56
C GLN A 99 -18.60 12.59 12.43
N GLY A 100 -18.20 11.31 12.52
CA GLY A 100 -19.12 10.18 12.59
C GLY A 100 -19.52 9.78 14.02
N ARG A 101 -18.99 10.44 15.05
CA ARG A 101 -19.30 10.22 16.47
C ARG A 101 -20.39 11.18 16.98
N GLU A 102 -20.62 12.28 16.27
CA GLU A 102 -21.76 13.22 16.44
C GLU A 102 -22.89 12.87 15.47
#